data_AF-A0A3D0NUN0-F1
#
_entry.id   AF-A0A3D0NUN0-F1
#
_cell.length_a   1.000
_cell.length_b   1.000
_cell.length_c   1.000
_cell.angle_alpha   90.00
_cell.angle_beta   90.00
_cell.angle_gamma   90.00
#
_symmetry.space_group_name_H-M   'P 1'
#
loop_
_entity.id
_entity.type
_entity.pdbx_description
1 polymer ?
#
loop_
_entity_poly.entity_id
_entity_poly.type
_entity_poly.pdbx_seq_one_letter_code
_entity_poly.pdbx_strand_id
1 'polypeptide(L)'
;EEILKRITAHIRNFRLIPGSTLIFLDEIQRCGNARTAIKFLAEDMRFDVISSGSLMGLTYGEDDDETTEVPASVPVGYETQITMYSLDFEEFLWAYGYDDSAVSVLRSYFESGETIPEAVHQKYESLFREFMVVGGMPEVVADFAVHKDFNRVDSIQNDIIAEYRDDI
;
A
#
# COMPACT_ATOMS: atom_id res chain seq x y z
N GLU A 1 -25.22 13.68 -7.17
CA GLU A 1 -25.55 13.59 -8.62
C GLU A 1 -24.62 14.40 -9.53
N GLU A 2 -24.26 15.65 -9.19
CA GLU A 2 -23.40 16.51 -10.03
C GLU A 2 -22.00 15.92 -10.28
N ILE A 3 -21.37 15.35 -9.25
CA ILE A 3 -20.03 14.72 -9.34
C ILE A 3 -20.02 13.62 -10.43
N LEU A 4 -21.01 12.73 -10.43
CA LEU A 4 -21.10 11.62 -11.37
C LEU A 4 -21.31 12.10 -12.82
N LYS A 5 -22.09 13.18 -13.01
CA LYS A 5 -22.26 13.83 -14.33
C LYS A 5 -20.94 14.41 -14.83
N ARG A 6 -20.14 15.01 -13.95
CA ARG A 6 -18.81 15.53 -14.31
C ARG A 6 -17.82 14.42 -14.65
N ILE A 7 -17.82 13.31 -13.90
CA ILE A 7 -16.98 12.14 -14.18
C ILE A 7 -17.29 11.57 -15.57
N THR A 8 -18.56 11.31 -15.87
CA THR A 8 -18.99 10.75 -17.17
C THR A 8 -18.78 11.71 -18.34
N ALA A 9 -18.72 13.02 -18.10
CA ALA A 9 -18.36 14.00 -19.11
C ALA A 9 -16.86 14.00 -19.45
N HIS A 10 -15.99 13.72 -18.48
CA HIS A 10 -14.54 13.72 -18.67
C HIS A 10 -14.00 12.35 -19.14
N ILE A 11 -14.58 11.26 -18.64
CA ILE A 11 -14.17 9.89 -19.00
C ILE A 11 -15.09 9.35 -20.08
N ARG A 12 -14.66 9.43 -21.33
CA ARG A 12 -15.45 8.98 -22.49
C ARG A 12 -15.62 7.45 -22.48
N ASN A 13 -16.77 6.98 -22.96
CA ASN A 13 -17.12 5.56 -23.10
C ASN A 13 -17.12 4.74 -21.80
N PHE A 14 -17.09 5.41 -20.65
CA PHE A 14 -17.20 4.76 -19.35
C PHE A 14 -18.65 4.79 -18.86
N ARG A 15 -19.12 3.68 -18.29
CA ARG A 15 -20.45 3.58 -17.67
C ARG A 15 -20.28 3.28 -16.19
N LEU A 16 -20.90 4.11 -15.36
CA LEU A 16 -21.04 3.86 -13.94
C LEU A 16 -22.17 2.84 -13.74
N ILE A 17 -21.82 1.61 -13.35
CA ILE A 17 -22.77 0.52 -13.10
C ILE A 17 -22.90 0.34 -11.57
N PRO A 18 -24.07 0.60 -10.98
CA PRO A 18 -24.28 0.41 -9.55
C PRO A 18 -23.93 -1.01 -9.10
N GLY A 19 -23.18 -1.13 -8.00
CA GLY A 19 -22.72 -2.41 -7.45
C GLY A 19 -21.68 -3.15 -8.29
N SER A 20 -21.16 -2.54 -9.36
CA SER A 20 -20.12 -3.11 -10.23
C SER A 20 -19.11 -2.06 -10.67
N THR A 21 -19.05 -0.93 -9.97
CA THR A 21 -18.09 0.13 -10.24
C THR A 21 -17.47 0.58 -8.94
N LEU A 22 -16.14 0.51 -8.92
CA LEU A 22 -15.28 1.05 -7.87
C LEU A 22 -14.75 2.42 -8.33
N ILE A 23 -14.84 3.42 -7.45
CA ILE A 23 -14.21 4.72 -7.63
C ILE A 23 -12.94 4.74 -6.77
N PHE A 24 -11.78 4.77 -7.41
CA PHE A 24 -10.49 4.92 -6.74
C PHE A 24 -10.02 6.38 -6.88
N LEU A 25 -9.77 7.03 -5.74
CA LEU A 25 -9.26 8.40 -5.66
C LEU A 25 -7.82 8.37 -5.16
N ASP A 26 -6.88 8.63 -6.07
CA ASP A 26 -5.47 8.64 -5.73
C ASP A 26 -5.04 9.98 -5.12
N GLU A 27 -4.12 9.94 -4.15
CA GLU A 27 -3.56 11.13 -3.48
C GLU A 27 -4.62 12.11 -2.98
N ILE A 28 -5.55 11.62 -2.16
CA ILE A 28 -6.75 12.34 -1.72
C ILE A 28 -6.45 13.67 -1.02
N GLN A 29 -5.27 13.80 -0.39
CA GLN A 29 -4.84 15.04 0.25
C GLN A 29 -4.58 16.18 -0.73
N ARG A 30 -4.30 15.88 -2.01
CA ARG A 30 -4.04 16.91 -3.04
C ARG A 30 -5.30 17.63 -3.50
N CYS A 31 -6.48 17.15 -3.13
CA CYS A 31 -7.75 17.77 -3.48
C CYS A 31 -8.74 17.75 -2.31
N GLY A 32 -8.83 18.87 -1.58
CA GLY A 32 -9.69 18.99 -0.40
C GLY A 32 -11.18 18.82 -0.76
N ASN A 33 -11.55 19.21 -1.99
CA ASN A 33 -12.90 19.00 -2.52
C ASN A 33 -13.20 17.52 -2.78
N ALA A 34 -12.23 16.73 -3.25
CA ALA A 34 -12.39 15.30 -3.44
C ALA A 34 -12.56 14.57 -2.10
N ARG A 35 -11.78 14.95 -1.08
CA ARG A 35 -11.94 14.41 0.27
C ARG A 35 -13.31 14.75 0.87
N THR A 36 -13.76 16.00 0.72
CA THR A 36 -15.11 16.41 1.15
C THR A 36 -16.20 15.60 0.44
N ALA A 37 -15.98 15.24 -0.83
CA ALA A 37 -16.92 14.47 -1.63
C ALA A 37 -17.10 13.02 -1.16
N ILE A 38 -16.12 12.43 -0.46
CA ILE A 38 -16.17 11.04 0.03
C ILE A 38 -17.45 10.78 0.82
N LYS A 39 -17.83 11.70 1.72
CA LYS A 39 -19.07 11.58 2.49
C LYS A 39 -20.28 11.36 1.58
N PHE A 40 -20.43 12.20 0.56
CA PHE A 40 -21.58 12.13 -0.35
C PHE A 40 -21.53 10.90 -1.26
N LEU A 41 -20.33 10.46 -1.65
CA LEU A 41 -20.15 9.25 -2.46
C LEU A 41 -20.44 7.98 -1.66
N ALA A 42 -20.05 7.95 -0.38
CA ALA A 42 -20.36 6.86 0.54
C ALA A 42 -21.88 6.79 0.84
N GLU A 43 -22.54 7.92 1.09
CA GLU A 43 -24.00 7.99 1.29
C GLU A 43 -24.81 7.55 0.06
N ASP A 44 -24.26 7.72 -1.14
CA ASP A 44 -24.92 7.35 -2.40
C ASP A 44 -25.09 5.82 -2.53
N MET A 45 -24.24 5.02 -1.86
CA MET A 45 -24.32 3.54 -1.73
C MET A 45 -24.36 2.74 -3.04
N ARG A 46 -24.28 3.39 -4.21
CA ARG A 46 -24.28 2.72 -5.52
C ARG A 46 -22.89 2.26 -5.95
N PHE A 47 -21.84 2.82 -5.39
CA PHE A 47 -20.46 2.56 -5.80
C PHE A 47 -19.59 2.32 -4.57
N ASP A 48 -18.61 1.43 -4.72
CA ASP A 48 -17.53 1.33 -3.75
C ASP A 48 -16.58 2.51 -3.98
N VAL A 49 -16.07 3.10 -2.90
CA VAL A 49 -15.15 4.22 -2.95
C VAL A 49 -13.92 3.86 -2.14
N ILE A 50 -12.76 3.91 -2.77
CA ILE A 50 -11.46 3.75 -2.12
C ILE A 50 -10.65 5.01 -2.41
N SER A 51 -9.91 5.47 -1.42
CA SER A 51 -8.96 6.57 -1.59
C SER A 51 -7.60 6.16 -1.02
N SER A 52 -6.52 6.58 -1.68
CA SER A 52 -5.16 6.53 -1.14
C SER A 52 -4.72 7.93 -0.70
N GLY A 53 -3.67 7.98 0.10
CA GLY A 53 -2.98 9.22 0.43
C GLY A 53 -1.74 8.92 1.28
N SER A 54 -0.71 9.75 1.13
CA SER A 54 0.51 9.63 1.92
C SER A 54 0.25 9.97 3.38
N LEU A 55 0.88 9.23 4.29
CA LEU A 55 0.75 9.49 5.74
C LEU A 55 1.23 10.90 6.11
N MET A 56 2.27 11.42 5.43
CA MET A 56 2.77 12.79 5.66
C MET A 56 1.78 13.87 5.18
N GLY A 57 1.02 13.60 4.13
CA GLY A 57 0.01 14.53 3.61
C GLY A 57 -1.37 14.42 4.30
N LEU A 58 -1.58 13.41 5.15
CA LEU A 58 -2.83 13.18 5.88
C LEU A 58 -2.82 13.78 7.30
N THR A 59 -1.68 14.23 7.81
CA THR A 59 -1.57 14.95 9.10
C THR A 59 -1.86 16.44 8.88
N TYR A 60 -3.15 16.78 8.88
CA TYR A 60 -3.61 18.12 8.56
C TYR A 60 -3.15 19.17 9.59
N GLY A 61 -2.43 20.19 9.12
CA GLY A 61 -2.12 21.41 9.88
C GLY A 61 -0.84 21.36 10.71
N GLU A 62 -0.07 20.27 10.64
CA GLU A 62 1.24 20.17 11.30
C GLU A 62 2.40 19.94 10.31
N ASP A 63 2.14 19.39 9.12
CA ASP A 63 3.19 19.15 8.12
C ASP A 63 3.18 20.22 7.01
N ASP A 64 4.36 20.78 6.74
CA ASP A 64 4.69 21.82 5.74
C ASP A 64 4.59 21.33 4.27
N ASP A 65 3.70 20.37 3.96
CA ASP A 65 3.52 19.90 2.59
C ASP A 65 2.63 20.87 1.80
N GLU A 66 3.25 21.71 0.97
CA GLU A 66 2.60 22.71 0.12
C GLU A 66 1.55 22.11 -0.84
N THR A 67 1.58 20.80 -1.07
CA THR A 67 0.66 20.11 -1.97
C THR A 67 -0.64 19.64 -1.30
N THR A 68 -0.72 19.74 0.03
CA THR A 68 -1.90 19.31 0.80
C THR A 68 -2.99 20.40 0.83
N GLU A 69 -4.17 20.10 0.30
CA GLU A 69 -5.32 20.99 0.36
C GLU A 69 -6.20 20.70 1.58
N VAL A 70 -6.49 21.74 2.37
CA VAL A 70 -7.40 21.62 3.51
C VAL A 70 -8.84 21.38 3.02
N PRO A 71 -9.47 20.25 3.39
CA PRO A 71 -10.85 19.98 2.99
C PRO A 71 -11.83 20.90 3.73
N ALA A 72 -12.92 21.26 3.07
CA ALA A 72 -14.00 22.04 3.70
C ALA A 72 -14.72 21.25 4.80
N SER A 73 -14.75 19.92 4.70
CA SER A 73 -15.30 19.03 5.73
C SER A 73 -14.57 17.69 5.72
N VAL A 74 -14.20 17.21 6.90
CA VAL A 74 -13.62 15.88 7.09
C VAL A 74 -14.77 14.84 7.13
N PRO A 75 -14.73 13.76 6.33
CA PRO A 75 -15.79 12.76 6.23
C PRO A 75 -15.83 11.79 7.44
N VAL A 76 -15.88 12.34 8.66
CA VAL A 76 -15.86 11.55 9.91
C VAL A 76 -17.03 10.56 9.93
N GLY A 77 -16.72 9.28 10.11
CA GLY A 77 -17.71 8.19 10.16
C GLY A 77 -18.17 7.67 8.79
N TYR A 78 -17.65 8.22 7.69
CA TYR A 78 -17.94 7.77 6.31
C TYR A 78 -16.73 7.12 5.63
N GLU A 79 -15.58 7.06 6.31
CA GLU A 79 -14.38 6.38 5.85
C GLU A 79 -13.91 5.36 6.90
N THR A 80 -13.34 4.27 6.42
CA THR A 80 -12.54 3.35 7.23
C THR A 80 -11.10 3.50 6.78
N GLN A 81 -10.23 3.94 7.68
CA GLN A 81 -8.81 4.13 7.38
C GLN A 81 -8.07 2.79 7.55
N ILE A 82 -7.26 2.44 6.54
CA ILE A 82 -6.37 1.29 6.57
C ILE A 82 -4.96 1.80 6.34
N THR A 83 -4.09 1.59 7.32
CA THR A 83 -2.67 1.93 7.18
C THR A 83 -1.96 0.78 6.47
N MET A 84 -1.35 1.09 5.33
CA MET A 84 -0.51 0.17 4.56
C MET A 84 0.94 0.30 5.04
N TYR A 85 1.62 -0.83 5.18
CA TYR A 85 3.04 -0.88 5.53
C TYR A 85 3.84 -1.50 4.38
N SER A 86 5.16 -1.35 4.44
CA SER A 86 6.07 -2.16 3.62
C SER A 86 5.89 -3.64 3.94
N LEU A 87 6.22 -4.49 2.98
CA LEU A 87 6.15 -5.94 3.15
C LEU A 87 7.00 -6.40 4.34
N ASP A 88 6.45 -7.33 5.11
CA ASP A 88 7.20 -7.99 6.17
C ASP A 88 8.00 -9.21 5.65
N PHE A 89 8.64 -9.93 6.57
CA PHE A 89 9.43 -11.10 6.20
C PHE A 89 8.56 -12.27 5.70
N GLU A 90 7.34 -12.42 6.21
CA GLU A 90 6.40 -13.46 5.74
C GLU A 90 5.98 -13.18 4.29
N GLU A 91 5.65 -11.94 3.97
CA GLU A 91 5.31 -11.50 2.61
C GLU A 91 6.52 -11.59 1.65
N PHE A 92 7.73 -11.30 2.13
CA PHE A 92 8.95 -11.55 1.36
C PHE A 92 9.12 -13.03 1.01
N LEU A 93 8.84 -13.94 1.96
CA LEU A 93 8.89 -15.39 1.72
C LEU A 93 7.84 -15.81 0.68
N TRP A 94 6.63 -15.24 0.73
CA TRP A 94 5.60 -15.47 -0.30
C TRP A 94 6.08 -15.05 -1.70
N ALA A 95 6.69 -13.87 -1.81
CA ALA A 95 7.28 -13.40 -3.07
C ALA A 95 8.40 -14.34 -3.56
N TYR A 96 9.12 -14.98 -2.64
CA TYR A 96 10.14 -15.99 -2.94
C TYR A 96 9.58 -17.37 -3.34
N GLY A 97 8.26 -17.56 -3.27
CA GLY A 97 7.57 -18.81 -3.61
C GLY A 97 7.41 -19.79 -2.45
N TYR A 98 7.60 -19.36 -1.20
CA TYR A 98 7.20 -20.16 -0.04
C TYR A 98 5.70 -19.97 0.18
N ASP A 99 4.97 -21.08 0.23
CA ASP A 99 3.54 -21.04 0.53
C ASP A 99 3.28 -20.95 2.06
N ASP A 100 2.01 -20.77 2.42
CA ASP A 100 1.56 -20.72 3.81
C ASP A 100 1.96 -21.97 4.60
N SER A 101 2.12 -23.12 3.94
CA SER A 101 2.53 -24.35 4.61
C SER A 101 3.97 -24.24 5.13
N ALA A 102 4.88 -23.68 4.33
CA ALA A 102 6.26 -23.47 4.74
C ALA A 102 6.38 -22.47 5.90
N VAL A 103 5.63 -21.37 5.85
CA VAL A 103 5.61 -20.38 6.93
C VAL A 103 4.99 -20.96 8.21
N SER A 104 3.93 -21.77 8.08
CA SER A 104 3.27 -22.40 9.23
C SER A 104 4.18 -23.35 10.02
N VAL A 105 5.17 -23.98 9.36
CA VAL A 105 6.17 -24.83 10.04
C VAL A 105 6.98 -24.00 11.04
N LEU A 106 7.47 -22.82 10.64
CA LEU A 106 8.17 -21.94 11.57
C LEU A 106 7.28 -21.49 12.73
N ARG A 107 6.03 -21.12 12.42
CA ARG A 107 5.04 -20.72 13.43
C ARG A 107 4.81 -21.85 14.44
N SER A 108 4.73 -23.10 13.99
CA SER A 108 4.52 -24.25 14.88
C SER A 108 5.66 -24.45 15.90
N TYR A 109 6.91 -24.23 15.50
CA TYR A 109 8.05 -24.29 16.42
C TYR A 109 8.03 -23.16 17.45
N PHE A 110 7.63 -21.97 17.02
CA PHE A 110 7.46 -20.82 17.91
C PHE A 110 6.36 -21.06 18.96
N GLU A 111 5.20 -21.56 18.53
CA GLU A 111 4.05 -21.83 19.42
C GLU A 111 4.29 -23.00 20.37
N SER A 112 4.94 -24.06 19.91
CA SER A 112 5.25 -25.23 20.74
C SER A 112 6.43 -25.02 21.69
N GLY A 113 7.28 -24.03 21.43
CA GLY A 113 8.53 -23.80 22.14
C GLY A 113 9.59 -24.88 21.87
N GLU A 114 9.40 -25.67 20.82
CA GLU A 114 10.36 -26.70 20.42
C GLU A 114 11.57 -26.10 19.71
N THR A 115 12.71 -26.80 19.79
CA THR A 115 13.92 -26.39 19.09
C THR A 115 13.75 -26.59 17.59
N ILE A 116 13.96 -25.52 16.82
CA ILE A 116 13.94 -25.58 15.36
C ILE A 116 15.08 -26.49 14.87
N PRO A 117 14.83 -27.47 13.97
CA PRO A 117 15.90 -28.26 13.37
C PRO A 117 16.94 -27.37 12.68
N GLU A 118 18.22 -27.66 12.90
CA GLU A 118 19.34 -26.82 12.45
C GLU A 118 19.27 -26.49 10.94
N ALA A 119 18.93 -27.46 10.10
CA ALA A 119 18.81 -27.25 8.66
C ALA A 119 17.70 -26.25 8.28
N VAL A 120 16.59 -26.27 9.03
CA VAL A 120 15.48 -25.31 8.86
C VAL A 120 15.92 -23.94 9.33
N HIS A 121 16.54 -23.87 10.52
CA HIS A 121 17.04 -22.62 11.08
C HIS A 121 18.01 -21.91 10.12
N GLN A 122 19.05 -22.60 9.65
CA GLN A 122 20.03 -22.05 8.71
C GLN A 122 19.40 -21.56 7.41
N LYS A 123 18.39 -22.28 6.90
CA LYS A 123 17.69 -21.89 5.67
C LYS A 123 16.95 -20.57 5.82
N TYR A 124 16.16 -20.44 6.87
CA TYR A 124 15.39 -19.21 7.12
C TYR A 124 16.27 -18.06 7.61
N GLU A 125 17.35 -18.34 8.33
CA GLU A 125 18.34 -17.33 8.68
C GLU A 125 19.00 -16.73 7.42
N SER A 126 19.34 -17.57 6.43
CA SER A 126 19.86 -17.09 5.15
C SER A 126 18.86 -16.18 4.43
N LEU A 127 17.58 -16.59 4.35
CA LEU A 127 16.53 -15.78 3.73
C LEU A 127 16.29 -14.47 4.47
N PHE A 128 16.34 -14.51 5.81
CA PHE A 128 16.19 -13.33 6.64
C PHE A 128 17.33 -12.33 6.42
N ARG A 129 18.56 -12.82 6.24
CA ARG A 129 19.71 -11.96 5.89
C ARG A 129 19.56 -11.31 4.52
N GLU A 130 19.00 -12.00 3.54
CA GLU A 130 18.66 -11.40 2.25
C GLU A 130 17.58 -10.32 2.42
N PHE A 131 16.51 -10.62 3.17
CA PHE A 131 15.45 -9.65 3.49
C PHE A 131 15.98 -8.40 4.19
N MET A 132 16.96 -8.52 5.09
CA MET A 132 17.55 -7.35 5.74
C MET A 132 18.24 -6.38 4.76
N VAL A 133 18.69 -6.87 3.60
CA VAL A 133 19.30 -6.03 2.55
C VAL A 133 18.24 -5.52 1.58
N VAL A 134 17.29 -6.38 1.18
CA VAL A 134 16.22 -6.07 0.23
C VAL A 134 15.21 -5.08 0.85
N GLY A 135 14.90 -5.27 2.14
CA GLY A 135 13.82 -4.57 2.83
C GLY A 135 12.43 -5.03 2.39
N GLY A 136 11.43 -4.24 2.74
CA GLY A 136 10.01 -4.53 2.47
C GLY A 136 9.39 -3.74 1.32
N MET A 137 10.16 -2.93 0.58
CA MET A 137 9.58 -2.12 -0.50
C MET A 137 9.07 -3.04 -1.63
N PRO A 138 7.77 -3.00 -1.99
CA PRO A 138 7.18 -3.99 -2.90
C PRO A 138 7.90 -4.14 -4.24
N GLU A 139 8.35 -3.04 -4.82
CA GLU A 139 9.12 -3.06 -6.08
C GLU A 139 10.47 -3.77 -5.93
N VAL A 140 11.21 -3.46 -4.87
CA VAL A 140 12.52 -4.06 -4.57
C VAL A 140 12.38 -5.56 -4.32
N VAL A 141 11.36 -5.96 -3.53
CA VAL A 141 11.05 -7.36 -3.25
C VAL A 141 10.66 -8.10 -4.52
N ALA A 142 9.81 -7.51 -5.36
CA ALA A 142 9.37 -8.11 -6.62
C ALA A 142 10.53 -8.31 -7.60
N ASP A 143 11.43 -7.33 -7.74
CA ASP A 143 12.60 -7.47 -8.61
C ASP A 143 13.57 -8.53 -8.10
N PHE A 144 13.89 -8.50 -6.80
CA PHE A 144 14.81 -9.46 -6.19
C PHE A 144 14.24 -10.89 -6.20
N ALA A 145 12.91 -11.03 -6.07
CA ALA A 145 12.24 -12.33 -6.19
C ALA A 145 12.54 -13.03 -7.52
N VAL A 146 12.70 -12.27 -8.60
CA VAL A 146 12.98 -12.78 -9.96
C VAL A 146 14.48 -12.86 -10.25
N HIS A 147 15.23 -11.78 -9.99
CA HIS A 147 16.61 -11.64 -10.49
C HIS A 147 17.68 -12.08 -9.50
N LYS A 148 17.40 -12.07 -8.19
CA LYS A 148 18.36 -12.42 -7.12
C LYS A 148 19.67 -11.61 -7.20
N ASP A 149 19.57 -10.35 -7.61
CA ASP A 149 20.73 -9.46 -7.83
C ASP A 149 20.69 -8.24 -6.89
N PHE A 150 21.66 -8.15 -6.00
CA PHE A 150 21.77 -7.05 -5.05
C PHE A 150 22.17 -5.71 -5.67
N ASN A 151 22.80 -5.69 -6.86
CA ASN A 151 23.07 -4.42 -7.54
C ASN A 151 21.78 -3.77 -8.03
N ARG A 152 20.79 -4.60 -8.43
CA ARG A 152 19.46 -4.12 -8.82
C ARG A 152 18.72 -3.59 -7.60
N VAL A 153 18.81 -4.30 -6.48
CA VAL A 153 18.26 -3.85 -5.19
C VAL A 153 18.78 -2.45 -4.84
N ASP A 154 20.10 -2.25 -4.86
CA ASP A 154 20.71 -0.95 -4.56
C ASP A 154 20.25 0.15 -5.53
N SER A 155 20.18 -0.14 -6.84
CA SER A 155 19.68 0.83 -7.83
C SER A 155 18.24 1.24 -7.54
N ILE A 156 17.33 0.28 -7.38
CA ILE A 156 15.89 0.55 -7.18
C ILE A 156 15.68 1.28 -5.85
N GLN A 157 16.38 0.89 -4.77
CA GLN A 157 16.30 1.58 -3.49
C GLN A 157 16.75 3.04 -3.61
N ASN A 158 17.83 3.32 -4.34
CA ASN A 158 18.29 4.70 -4.57
C ASN A 158 17.30 5.50 -5.44
N ASP A 159 16.70 4.88 -6.46
CA ASP A 159 15.69 5.51 -7.31
C ASP A 159 14.44 5.88 -6.48
N ILE A 160 13.93 4.95 -5.67
CA ILE A 160 12.81 5.21 -4.74
C ILE A 160 13.14 6.35 -3.78
N ILE A 161 14.33 6.36 -3.19
CA ILE A 161 14.76 7.45 -2.28
C ILE A 161 14.85 8.79 -3.02
N ALA A 162 15.25 8.79 -4.29
CA ALA A 162 15.28 10.00 -5.10
C ALA A 162 13.86 10.51 -5.40
N GLU A 163 12.94 9.63 -5.79
CA GLU A 163 11.54 9.99 -6.03
C GLU A 163 10.88 10.58 -4.78
N TYR A 164 11.10 9.98 -3.60
CA TYR A 164 10.62 10.56 -2.34
C TYR A 164 11.19 11.96 -2.04
N ARG A 165 12.41 12.26 -2.50
CA ARG A 165 13.01 13.60 -2.32
C ARG A 165 12.48 14.61 -3.32
N ASP A 166 12.08 14.18 -4.50
CA ASP A 166 11.49 15.06 -5.51
C ASP A 166 10.03 15.42 -5.16
N ASP A 167 9.35 14.56 -4.39
CA ASP A 167 7.99 14.78 -3.90
C ASP A 167 7.91 15.65 -2.61
N ILE A 168 9.04 15.96 -1.95
CA ILE A 168 9.14 16.86 -0.78
C ILE A 168 9.64 18.24 -1.23
#